data_AF-A0A7M7PPG9-F1
#
_entry.id   AF-A0A7M7PPG9-F1
#
_cell.length_a   1.000
_cell.length_b   1.000
_cell.length_c   1.000
_cell.angle_alpha   90.00
_cell.angle_beta   90.00
_cell.angle_gamma   90.00
#
_symmetry.space_group_name_H-M   'P 1'
#
loop_
_entity.id
_entity.type
_entity.pdbx_description
1 polymer ?
#
loop_
_entity_poly.entity_id
_entity_poly.type
_entity_poly.pdbx_seq_one_letter_code
_entity_poly.pdbx_strand_id
1 'polypeptide(L)'
;MAFFQGARISSRLSKQFVKSLSGTFLPATSSLRSDFYRAVCLGLARVLPHSSTPEWLTILNTLDLLRSEGLLHVSYTSHFMTSLPACDITVCQRPLQLSQVFTTVIQLLGEAGFSDRLKDDQWQHITKSYAQLMKKILSNATESISSSPSSSAHAAPQVFLIGQLFCQSCEVSRRVPGLATEQLFVWCLELVTRVEELLGWHSDNNVDVVRDVAHQEMKTLSRAIEWLPSSGQRSTLLQKVSAISSRC
;
A
#
# COMPACT_ATOMS: atom_id res chain seq x y z
N MET A 1 8.69 20.70 15.08
CA MET A 1 8.61 19.22 15.11
C MET A 1 7.86 18.76 16.37
N ALA A 2 6.54 18.91 16.41
CA ALA A 2 5.70 18.52 17.56
C ALA A 2 4.47 17.68 17.13
N PHE A 3 4.51 17.08 15.93
CA PHE A 3 3.34 16.46 15.29
C PHE A 3 2.89 15.13 15.91
N PHE A 4 3.74 14.47 16.70
CA PHE A 4 3.51 13.07 17.07
C PHE A 4 3.88 12.71 18.51
N GLN A 5 4.10 13.69 19.39
CA GLN A 5 4.27 13.39 20.81
C GLN A 5 2.90 13.09 21.43
N GLY A 6 2.65 11.80 21.72
CA GLY A 6 1.49 11.32 22.46
C GLY A 6 0.30 10.96 21.58
N ALA A 7 0.35 9.77 20.98
CA ALA A 7 -0.74 9.22 20.19
C ALA A 7 -1.95 8.84 21.06
N ARG A 8 -2.77 9.84 21.39
CA ARG A 8 -4.21 9.74 21.61
C ARG A 8 -4.88 10.92 20.91
N ILE A 9 -4.66 11.05 19.61
CA ILE A 9 -5.35 12.08 18.83
C ILE A 9 -6.80 11.59 18.65
N SER A 10 -7.72 12.14 19.43
CA SER A 10 -9.16 11.88 19.24
C SER A 10 -9.59 12.36 17.84
N SER A 11 -10.59 11.71 17.25
CA SER A 11 -11.11 12.09 15.92
C SER A 11 -11.51 13.57 15.83
N ARG A 12 -11.90 14.17 16.96
CA ARG A 12 -12.20 15.60 17.09
C ARG A 12 -10.94 16.48 17.02
N LEU A 13 -9.86 16.07 17.68
CA LEU A 13 -8.57 16.77 17.63
C LEU A 13 -7.93 16.64 16.24
N SER A 14 -8.01 15.47 15.58
CA SER A 14 -7.58 15.33 14.18
C SER A 14 -8.33 16.33 13.29
N LYS A 15 -9.65 16.44 13.41
CA LYS A 15 -10.46 17.39 12.62
C LYS A 15 -10.13 18.85 12.91
N GLN A 16 -9.93 19.23 14.19
CA GLN A 16 -9.53 20.59 14.55
C GLN A 16 -8.12 20.94 14.06
N PHE A 17 -7.21 19.97 14.10
CA PHE A 17 -5.86 20.10 13.61
C PHE A 17 -5.84 20.30 12.09
N VAL A 18 -6.57 19.46 11.35
CA VAL A 18 -6.78 19.62 9.90
C VAL A 18 -7.36 20.99 9.59
N LYS A 19 -8.40 21.44 10.30
CA LYS A 19 -8.98 22.78 10.12
C LYS A 19 -7.98 23.92 10.38
N SER A 20 -7.07 23.75 11.34
CA SER A 20 -5.98 24.70 11.62
C SER A 20 -4.95 24.74 10.48
N LEU A 21 -4.63 23.59 9.90
CA LEU A 21 -3.76 23.46 8.73
C LEU A 21 -4.41 24.03 7.46
N SER A 22 -5.72 23.84 7.24
CA SER A 22 -6.44 24.41 6.10
C SER A 22 -6.42 25.94 6.06
N GLY A 23 -6.25 26.60 7.21
CA GLY A 23 -6.13 28.05 7.33
C GLY A 23 -4.68 28.59 7.34
N THR A 24 -3.68 27.70 7.45
CA THR A 24 -2.26 28.06 7.41
C THR A 24 -1.67 27.63 6.08
N PHE A 25 -1.57 28.59 5.14
CA PHE A 25 -0.85 28.49 3.86
C PHE A 25 -0.66 27.07 3.33
N LEU A 26 -1.71 26.54 2.69
CA LEU A 26 -1.50 25.45 1.77
C LEU A 26 -0.50 25.91 0.71
N PRO A 27 0.57 25.15 0.47
CA PRO A 27 1.55 25.63 -0.46
C PRO A 27 1.02 25.66 -1.90
N ALA A 28 0.96 26.86 -2.48
CA ALA A 28 0.41 27.08 -3.81
C ALA A 28 1.24 26.44 -4.94
N THR A 29 2.53 26.16 -4.70
CA THR A 29 3.45 25.60 -5.70
C THR A 29 3.60 24.08 -5.57
N SER A 30 3.99 23.43 -6.66
CA SER A 30 4.30 21.98 -6.67
C SER A 30 5.49 21.62 -5.76
N SER A 31 6.51 22.47 -5.69
CA SER A 31 7.71 22.25 -4.85
C SER A 31 7.38 22.18 -3.37
N LEU A 32 6.59 23.13 -2.86
CA LEU A 32 6.23 23.14 -1.46
C LEU A 32 5.25 22.01 -1.08
N ARG A 33 4.43 21.53 -2.04
CA ARG A 33 3.61 20.31 -1.86
C ARG A 33 4.47 19.06 -1.70
N SER A 34 5.53 18.91 -2.50
CA SER A 34 6.49 17.81 -2.32
C SER A 34 7.27 17.91 -1.01
N ASP A 35 7.61 19.12 -0.57
CA ASP A 35 8.30 19.35 0.70
C ASP A 35 7.41 18.96 1.89
N PHE A 36 6.11 19.29 1.84
CA PHE A 36 5.16 18.89 2.87
C PHE A 36 4.99 17.37 2.95
N TYR A 37 4.79 16.70 1.81
CA TYR A 37 4.71 15.24 1.75
C TYR A 37 5.97 14.58 2.34
N ARG A 38 7.16 15.06 1.94
CA ARG A 38 8.44 14.58 2.48
C ARG A 38 8.55 14.79 3.98
N ALA A 39 8.15 15.96 4.48
CA ALA A 39 8.16 16.25 5.91
C ALA A 39 7.21 15.33 6.70
N VAL A 40 6.03 15.04 6.16
CA VAL A 40 5.09 14.05 6.73
C VAL A 40 5.74 12.67 6.79
N CYS A 41 6.31 12.17 5.70
CA CYS A 41 6.99 10.87 5.68
C CYS A 41 8.16 10.80 6.68
N LEU A 42 9.00 11.83 6.76
CA LEU A 42 10.10 11.90 7.73
C LEU A 42 9.62 12.02 9.18
N GLY A 43 8.46 12.63 9.41
CA GLY A 43 7.82 12.66 10.72
C GLY A 43 7.32 11.28 11.13
N LEU A 44 6.63 10.60 10.22
CA LEU A 44 6.12 9.24 10.42
C LEU A 44 7.25 8.23 10.64
N ALA A 45 8.33 8.30 9.85
CA ALA A 45 9.51 7.45 10.01
C ALA A 45 10.12 7.53 11.43
N ARG A 46 10.01 8.67 12.12
CA ARG A 46 10.51 8.81 13.49
C ARG A 46 9.59 8.22 14.57
N VAL A 47 8.30 8.05 14.24
CA VAL A 47 7.25 7.81 15.24
C VAL A 47 6.74 6.39 15.14
N LEU A 48 6.44 5.94 13.92
CA LEU A 48 5.84 4.65 13.63
C LEU A 48 6.61 3.44 14.21
N PRO A 49 7.97 3.41 14.23
CA PRO A 49 8.69 2.30 14.86
C PRO A 49 8.41 2.10 16.36
N HIS A 50 7.90 3.13 17.04
CA HIS A 50 7.58 3.11 18.47
C HIS A 50 6.08 3.16 18.75
N SER A 51 5.25 3.24 17.70
CA SER A 51 3.79 3.31 17.81
C SER A 51 3.17 1.93 17.67
N SER A 52 2.16 1.63 18.47
CA SER A 52 1.34 0.42 18.36
C SER A 52 0.58 0.32 17.03
N THR A 53 0.23 -0.89 16.60
CA THR A 53 -0.53 -1.10 15.35
C THR A 53 -1.85 -0.30 15.28
N PRO A 54 -2.66 -0.16 16.35
CA PRO A 54 -3.85 0.70 16.32
C PRO A 54 -3.54 2.18 16.04
N GLU A 55 -2.38 2.68 16.47
CA GLU A 55 -1.96 4.06 16.18
C GLU A 55 -1.60 4.22 14.70
N TRP A 56 -0.98 3.22 14.07
CA TRP A 56 -0.77 3.22 12.62
C TRP A 56 -2.10 3.33 11.85
N LEU A 57 -3.13 2.59 12.27
CA LEU A 57 -4.46 2.64 11.66
C LEU A 57 -5.15 3.99 11.92
N THR A 58 -4.90 4.62 13.05
CA THR A 58 -5.40 5.98 13.35
C THR A 58 -4.72 7.02 12.47
N ILE A 59 -3.42 6.87 12.23
CA ILE A 59 -2.65 7.71 11.31
C ILE A 59 -3.17 7.56 9.88
N LEU A 60 -3.48 6.33 9.43
CA LEU A 60 -4.10 6.10 8.12
C LEU A 60 -5.36 6.97 7.92
N ASN A 61 -6.25 7.00 8.90
CA ASN A 61 -7.47 7.82 8.86
C ASN A 61 -7.16 9.33 8.81
N THR A 62 -6.11 9.76 9.51
CA THR A 62 -5.69 11.16 9.51
C THR A 62 -5.07 11.57 8.18
N LEU A 63 -4.23 10.72 7.58
CA LEU A 63 -3.64 10.95 6.26
C LEU A 63 -4.71 11.00 5.17
N ASP A 64 -5.72 10.14 5.26
CA ASP A 64 -6.82 10.15 4.31
C ASP A 64 -7.71 11.40 4.44
N LEU A 65 -7.92 11.91 5.66
CA LEU A 65 -8.57 13.20 5.88
C LEU A 65 -7.74 14.36 5.30
N LEU A 66 -6.43 14.40 5.58
CA LEU A 66 -5.54 15.42 5.00
C LEU A 66 -5.57 15.40 3.47
N ARG A 67 -5.61 14.20 2.88
CA ARG A 67 -5.71 14.00 1.43
C ARG A 67 -7.06 14.47 0.89
N SER A 68 -8.18 14.12 1.53
CA SER A 68 -9.51 14.55 1.08
C SER A 68 -9.72 16.06 1.15
N GLU A 69 -9.08 16.71 2.11
CA GLU A 69 -9.07 18.18 2.24
C GLU A 69 -8.04 18.87 1.33
N GLY A 70 -7.35 18.12 0.45
CA GLY A 70 -6.35 18.67 -0.47
C GLY A 70 -5.05 19.12 0.21
N LEU A 71 -4.87 18.84 1.50
CA LEU A 71 -3.69 19.23 2.28
C LEU A 71 -2.49 18.31 2.04
N LEU A 72 -2.75 17.03 1.77
CA LEU A 72 -1.72 16.04 1.47
C LEU A 72 -1.83 15.58 0.02
N HIS A 73 -0.92 16.04 -0.81
CA HIS A 73 -0.82 15.60 -2.20
C HIS A 73 0.16 14.42 -2.30
N VAL A 74 -0.36 13.23 -2.59
CA VAL A 74 0.44 12.03 -2.79
C VAL A 74 0.37 11.64 -4.26
N SER A 75 1.52 11.62 -4.92
CA SER A 75 1.66 10.95 -6.21
C SER A 75 1.75 9.45 -5.95
N TYR A 76 1.03 8.64 -6.73
CA TYR A 76 1.22 7.20 -6.75
C TYR A 76 1.84 6.85 -8.09
N THR A 77 2.87 6.01 -8.05
CA THR A 77 3.56 5.52 -9.23
C THR A 77 3.38 4.01 -9.29
N SER A 78 3.05 3.50 -10.45
CA SER A 78 3.21 2.07 -10.71
C SER A 78 4.51 1.86 -11.44
N HIS A 79 5.59 1.62 -10.68
CA HIS A 79 6.92 1.40 -11.24
C HIS A 79 7.01 0.15 -12.11
N PHE A 80 6.04 -0.74 -12.01
CA PHE A 80 6.01 -2.02 -12.73
C PHE A 80 4.98 -2.09 -13.85
N MET A 81 4.10 -1.09 -13.97
CA MET A 81 3.18 -1.00 -15.11
C MET A 81 3.95 -0.66 -16.38
N THR A 82 3.87 -1.57 -17.35
CA THR A 82 4.40 -1.36 -18.71
C THR A 82 3.30 -0.94 -19.70
N SER A 83 2.03 -1.12 -19.31
CA SER A 83 0.85 -0.71 -20.06
C SER A 83 -0.28 -0.35 -19.10
N LEU A 84 -1.21 0.50 -19.53
CA LEU A 84 -2.42 0.80 -18.78
C LEU A 84 -3.38 -0.42 -18.83
N PRO A 85 -3.97 -0.83 -17.70
CA PRO A 85 -4.94 -1.91 -17.67
C PRO A 85 -6.24 -1.48 -18.35
N ALA A 86 -6.98 -2.44 -18.92
CA ALA A 86 -8.26 -2.22 -19.58
C ALA A 86 -9.43 -2.05 -18.57
N CYS A 87 -9.20 -1.38 -17.44
CA CYS A 87 -10.21 -1.15 -16.40
C CYS A 87 -10.12 0.28 -15.84
N ASP A 88 -11.20 0.73 -15.19
CA ASP A 88 -11.19 2.02 -14.49
C ASP A 88 -10.30 1.97 -13.24
N ILE A 89 -9.11 2.57 -13.33
CA ILE A 89 -8.15 2.64 -12.22
C ILE A 89 -8.39 3.82 -11.27
N THR A 90 -9.34 4.72 -11.58
CA THR A 90 -9.58 5.91 -10.75
C THR A 90 -10.10 5.53 -9.36
N VAL A 91 -10.87 4.44 -9.27
CA VAL A 91 -11.33 3.85 -8.00
C VAL A 91 -10.17 3.33 -7.14
N CYS A 92 -9.01 3.03 -7.74
CA CYS A 92 -7.82 2.59 -7.04
C CYS A 92 -6.92 3.75 -6.59
N GLN A 93 -7.16 4.99 -7.03
CA GLN A 93 -6.29 6.12 -6.73
C GLN A 93 -6.12 6.37 -5.23
N ARG A 94 -7.24 6.48 -4.48
CA ARG A 94 -7.23 6.72 -3.03
C ARG A 94 -6.44 5.64 -2.27
N PRO A 95 -6.74 4.34 -2.41
CA PRO A 95 -6.00 3.31 -1.68
C PRO A 95 -4.52 3.26 -2.07
N LEU A 96 -4.17 3.48 -3.35
CA LEU A 96 -2.78 3.51 -3.81
C LEU A 96 -2.00 4.71 -3.27
N GLN A 97 -2.64 5.87 -3.18
CA GLN A 97 -2.03 7.05 -2.56
C GLN A 97 -1.74 6.81 -1.08
N LEU A 98 -2.68 6.22 -0.35
CA LEU A 98 -2.49 5.91 1.06
C LEU A 98 -1.40 4.86 1.27
N SER A 99 -1.40 3.78 0.48
CA SER A 99 -0.38 2.74 0.59
C SER A 99 1.00 3.30 0.27
N GLN A 100 1.12 4.15 -0.75
CA GLN A 100 2.38 4.79 -1.15
C GLN A 100 3.00 5.61 0.00
N VAL A 101 2.20 6.30 0.83
CA VAL A 101 2.76 7.03 1.98
C VAL A 101 3.54 6.08 2.89
N PHE A 102 2.96 4.92 3.23
CA PHE A 102 3.58 3.97 4.14
C PHE A 102 4.73 3.19 3.48
N THR A 103 4.63 2.89 2.19
CA THR A 103 5.75 2.33 1.42
C THR A 103 6.95 3.27 1.45
N THR A 104 6.75 4.56 1.18
CA THR A 104 7.81 5.59 1.25
C THR A 104 8.38 5.70 2.66
N VAL A 105 7.55 5.65 3.71
CA VAL A 105 8.04 5.69 5.09
C VAL A 105 8.96 4.51 5.40
N ILE A 106 8.61 3.29 5.00
CA ILE A 106 9.51 2.14 5.26
C ILE A 106 10.76 2.19 4.39
N GLN A 107 10.65 2.68 3.16
CA GLN A 107 11.82 2.93 2.31
C GLN A 107 12.81 3.86 3.01
N LEU A 108 12.34 4.95 3.62
CA LEU A 108 13.16 5.86 4.44
C LEU A 108 13.73 5.19 5.68
N LEU A 109 12.98 4.31 6.35
CA LEU A 109 13.47 3.57 7.51
C LEU A 109 14.62 2.61 7.14
N GLY A 110 14.62 2.08 5.92
CA GLY A 110 15.69 1.24 5.40
C GLY A 110 16.91 2.01 4.88
N GLU A 111 16.90 3.34 4.91
CA GLU A 111 18.08 4.16 4.55
C GLU A 111 19.07 4.24 5.72
N ALA A 112 20.36 4.38 5.37
CA ALA A 112 21.44 4.55 6.34
C ALA A 112 21.15 5.70 7.32
N GLY A 113 21.37 5.47 8.61
CA GLY A 113 21.04 6.39 9.69
C GLY A 113 19.71 6.14 10.39
N PHE A 114 18.66 5.65 9.69
CA PHE A 114 17.45 5.13 10.35
C PHE A 114 17.61 3.65 10.68
N SER A 115 18.06 2.86 9.71
CA SER A 115 18.22 1.40 9.86
C SER A 115 19.11 1.03 11.04
N ASP A 116 20.20 1.78 11.24
CA ASP A 116 21.22 1.53 12.27
C ASP A 116 20.70 1.77 13.70
N ARG A 117 19.55 2.46 13.82
CA ARG A 117 18.92 2.79 15.11
C ARG A 117 17.78 1.84 15.46
N LEU A 118 17.38 0.98 14.51
CA LEU A 118 16.27 0.05 14.68
C LEU A 118 16.77 -1.34 15.04
N LYS A 119 16.18 -1.91 16.08
CA LYS A 119 16.42 -3.28 16.52
C LYS A 119 15.53 -4.27 15.76
N ASP A 120 15.88 -5.56 15.81
CA ASP A 120 15.17 -6.63 15.11
C ASP A 120 13.69 -6.74 15.51
N ASP A 121 13.37 -6.57 16.80
CA ASP A 121 12.01 -6.57 17.33
C ASP A 121 11.19 -5.39 16.79
N GLN A 122 11.82 -4.22 16.61
CA GLN A 122 11.17 -3.06 15.99
C GLN A 122 10.90 -3.30 14.51
N TRP A 123 11.80 -3.96 13.79
CA TRP A 123 11.57 -4.32 12.39
C TRP A 123 10.42 -5.32 12.24
N GLN A 124 10.35 -6.33 13.10
CA GLN A 124 9.22 -7.28 13.14
C GLN A 124 7.90 -6.57 13.44
N HIS A 125 7.91 -5.62 14.38
CA HIS A 125 6.75 -4.78 14.67
C HIS A 125 6.34 -3.93 13.47
N ILE A 126 7.29 -3.23 12.83
CA ILE A 126 7.05 -2.42 11.64
C ILE A 126 6.41 -3.23 10.52
N THR A 127 6.95 -4.41 10.19
CA THR A 127 6.40 -5.21 9.09
C THR A 127 5.04 -5.83 9.43
N LYS A 128 4.83 -6.23 10.69
CA LYS A 128 3.52 -6.64 11.17
C LYS A 128 2.49 -5.51 11.06
N SER A 129 2.82 -4.31 11.55
CA SER A 129 1.91 -3.15 11.48
C SER A 129 1.65 -2.73 10.04
N TYR A 130 2.66 -2.75 9.17
CA TYR A 130 2.50 -2.48 7.74
C TYR A 130 1.58 -3.48 7.05
N ALA A 131 1.76 -4.79 7.28
CA ALA A 131 0.90 -5.81 6.71
C ALA A 131 -0.57 -5.64 7.16
N GLN A 132 -0.81 -5.33 8.44
CA GLN A 132 -2.16 -5.04 8.95
C GLN A 132 -2.76 -3.77 8.33
N LEU A 133 -1.93 -2.75 8.13
CA LEU A 133 -2.36 -1.52 7.47
C LEU A 133 -2.73 -1.76 6.00
N MET A 134 -1.93 -2.53 5.27
CA MET A 134 -2.22 -2.88 3.87
C MET A 134 -3.50 -3.72 3.74
N LYS A 135 -3.72 -4.67 4.66
CA LYS A 135 -5.00 -5.40 4.77
C LYS A 135 -6.18 -4.45 4.98
N LYS A 136 -6.03 -3.45 5.86
CA LYS A 136 -7.09 -2.46 6.11
C LYS A 136 -7.36 -1.59 4.88
N ILE A 137 -6.33 -1.15 4.17
CA ILE A 137 -6.46 -0.41 2.91
C ILE A 137 -7.21 -1.25 1.87
N LEU A 138 -6.82 -2.52 1.68
CA LEU A 138 -7.47 -3.41 0.73
C LEU A 138 -8.94 -3.65 1.10
N SER A 139 -9.25 -3.96 2.37
CA SER A 139 -10.64 -4.17 2.83
C SER A 139 -11.52 -2.95 2.54
N ASN A 140 -11.07 -1.76 2.96
CA ASN A 140 -11.82 -0.52 2.73
C ASN A 140 -12.02 -0.24 1.24
N ALA A 141 -11.02 -0.55 0.40
CA ALA A 141 -11.10 -0.38 -1.04
C ALA A 141 -12.07 -1.38 -1.67
N THR A 142 -11.98 -2.67 -1.33
CA THR A 142 -12.89 -3.71 -1.83
C THR A 142 -14.33 -3.39 -1.45
N GLU A 143 -14.60 -2.92 -0.24
CA GLU A 143 -15.94 -2.46 0.19
C GLU A 143 -16.42 -1.26 -0.63
N SER A 144 -15.54 -0.29 -0.88
CA SER A 144 -15.85 0.90 -1.69
C SER A 144 -16.08 0.57 -3.18
N ILE A 145 -15.35 -0.39 -3.73
CA ILE A 145 -15.49 -0.79 -5.14
C ILE A 145 -16.77 -1.61 -5.29
N SER A 146 -17.02 -2.56 -4.36
CA SER A 146 -18.19 -3.46 -4.42
C SER A 146 -19.52 -2.75 -4.19
N SER A 147 -19.52 -1.58 -3.55
CA SER A 147 -20.73 -0.77 -3.32
C SER A 147 -21.15 0.08 -4.53
N SER A 148 -20.36 0.10 -5.60
CA SER A 148 -20.71 0.78 -6.85
C SER A 148 -21.68 -0.08 -7.69
N PRO A 149 -22.63 0.49 -8.46
CA PRO A 149 -23.74 -0.24 -9.09
C PRO A 149 -23.39 -1.26 -10.22
N SER A 150 -22.12 -1.43 -10.62
CA SER A 150 -21.70 -2.33 -11.72
C SER A 150 -20.87 -3.54 -11.27
N SER A 151 -21.51 -4.59 -10.75
CA SER A 151 -20.86 -5.71 -10.03
C SER A 151 -19.77 -6.49 -10.80
N SER A 152 -19.91 -6.74 -12.11
CA SER A 152 -18.89 -7.45 -12.91
C SER A 152 -17.70 -6.58 -13.35
N ALA A 153 -17.86 -5.25 -13.32
CA ALA A 153 -16.78 -4.30 -13.65
C ALA A 153 -15.80 -4.08 -12.48
N HIS A 154 -16.11 -4.61 -11.29
CA HIS A 154 -15.39 -4.35 -10.05
C HIS A 154 -14.20 -5.27 -9.80
N ALA A 155 -14.20 -6.46 -10.41
CA ALA A 155 -13.13 -7.43 -10.21
C ALA A 155 -11.81 -6.98 -10.84
N ALA A 156 -11.85 -6.38 -12.04
CA ALA A 156 -10.63 -5.93 -12.73
C ALA A 156 -9.87 -4.82 -11.96
N PRO A 157 -10.52 -3.75 -11.46
CA PRO A 157 -9.89 -2.78 -10.57
C PRO A 157 -9.36 -3.39 -9.26
N GLN A 158 -10.03 -4.41 -8.71
CA GLN A 158 -9.53 -5.11 -7.52
C GLN A 158 -8.27 -5.91 -7.82
N VAL A 159 -8.23 -6.65 -8.93
CA VAL A 159 -7.04 -7.39 -9.38
C VAL A 159 -5.88 -6.42 -9.60
N PHE A 160 -6.13 -5.29 -10.27
CA PHE A 160 -5.16 -4.23 -10.45
C PHE A 160 -4.63 -3.71 -9.10
N LEU A 161 -5.52 -3.32 -8.19
CA LEU A 161 -5.14 -2.82 -6.86
C LEU A 161 -4.30 -3.85 -6.09
N ILE A 162 -4.71 -5.11 -6.09
CA ILE A 162 -3.98 -6.21 -5.45
C ILE A 162 -2.57 -6.32 -6.03
N GLY A 163 -2.43 -6.25 -7.35
CA GLY A 163 -1.13 -6.33 -8.02
C GLY A 163 -0.20 -5.18 -7.64
N GLN A 164 -0.74 -3.97 -7.53
CA GLN A 164 0.03 -2.80 -7.09
C GLN A 164 0.45 -2.88 -5.62
N LEU A 165 -0.45 -3.31 -4.72
CA LEU A 165 -0.12 -3.53 -3.31
C LEU A 165 0.95 -4.62 -3.14
N PHE A 166 0.89 -5.67 -3.98
CA PHE A 166 1.90 -6.73 -4.00
C PHE A 166 3.27 -6.17 -4.37
N CYS A 167 3.34 -5.36 -5.42
CA CYS A 167 4.56 -4.71 -5.87
C CYS A 167 5.17 -3.83 -4.77
N GLN A 168 4.36 -3.00 -4.12
CA GLN A 168 4.77 -2.17 -2.98
C GLN A 168 5.28 -3.02 -1.81
N SER A 169 4.64 -4.16 -1.52
CA SER A 169 5.11 -5.09 -0.48
C SER A 169 6.45 -5.74 -0.81
N CYS A 170 6.72 -6.05 -2.09
CA CYS A 170 8.03 -6.53 -2.53
C CYS A 170 9.10 -5.44 -2.42
N GLU A 171 8.76 -4.18 -2.73
CA GLU A 171 9.66 -3.03 -2.51
C GLU A 171 10.03 -2.86 -1.04
N VAL A 172 9.04 -2.94 -0.15
CA VAL A 172 9.26 -2.87 1.29
C VAL A 172 10.15 -4.04 1.76
N SER A 173 9.91 -5.25 1.24
CA SER A 173 10.67 -6.43 1.64
C SER A 173 12.17 -6.32 1.34
N ARG A 174 12.59 -5.55 0.32
CA ARG A 174 14.01 -5.26 0.06
C ARG A 174 14.67 -4.34 1.08
N ARG A 175 13.88 -3.54 1.80
CA ARG A 175 14.35 -2.51 2.74
C ARG A 175 14.35 -2.99 4.18
N VAL A 176 13.79 -4.17 4.44
CA VAL A 176 13.63 -4.75 5.76
C VAL A 176 14.68 -5.85 5.97
N PRO A 177 15.33 -5.93 7.14
CA PRO A 177 16.34 -6.96 7.41
C PRO A 177 15.74 -8.33 7.73
N GLY A 178 16.38 -9.39 7.22
CA GLY A 178 16.28 -10.75 7.72
C GLY A 178 14.85 -11.29 7.91
N LEU A 179 14.59 -11.79 9.13
CA LEU A 179 13.35 -12.47 9.51
C LEU A 179 12.13 -11.53 9.58
N ALA A 180 12.33 -10.21 9.64
CA ALA A 180 11.20 -9.29 9.67
C ALA A 180 10.40 -9.28 8.35
N THR A 181 10.91 -9.91 7.28
CA THR A 181 10.22 -10.05 5.99
C THR A 181 9.10 -11.10 5.99
N GLU A 182 9.02 -11.98 6.98
CA GLU A 182 8.03 -13.09 7.01
C GLU A 182 6.58 -12.61 6.95
N GLN A 183 6.24 -11.53 7.68
CA GLN A 183 4.89 -10.97 7.67
C GLN A 183 4.51 -10.40 6.30
N LEU A 184 5.49 -9.84 5.57
CA LEU A 184 5.30 -9.33 4.21
C LEU A 184 5.15 -10.47 3.22
N PHE A 185 5.89 -11.56 3.39
CA PHE A 185 5.75 -12.76 2.57
C PHE A 185 4.35 -13.39 2.70
N VAL A 186 3.86 -13.55 3.94
CA VAL A 186 2.50 -14.05 4.20
C VAL A 186 1.45 -13.13 3.56
N TRP A 187 1.65 -11.82 3.67
CA TRP A 187 0.77 -10.85 3.01
C TRP A 187 0.80 -10.94 1.48
N CYS A 188 1.97 -11.10 0.87
CA CYS A 188 2.09 -11.34 -0.57
C CYS A 188 1.38 -12.63 -1.00
N LEU A 189 1.45 -13.72 -0.22
CA LEU A 189 0.71 -14.95 -0.50
C LEU A 189 -0.81 -14.74 -0.43
N GLU A 190 -1.28 -13.97 0.56
CA GLU A 190 -2.69 -13.61 0.69
C GLU A 190 -3.16 -12.82 -0.54
N LEU A 191 -2.40 -11.81 -0.98
CA LEU A 191 -2.71 -11.02 -2.18
C LEU A 191 -2.83 -11.90 -3.43
N VAL A 192 -1.85 -12.79 -3.69
CA VAL A 192 -1.90 -13.69 -4.85
C VAL A 192 -3.09 -14.66 -4.75
N THR A 193 -3.43 -15.12 -3.54
CA THR A 193 -4.61 -15.97 -3.32
C THR A 193 -5.91 -15.20 -3.58
N ARG A 194 -5.99 -13.92 -3.23
CA ARG A 194 -7.16 -13.08 -3.55
C ARG A 194 -7.37 -12.93 -5.05
N VAL A 195 -6.30 -12.80 -5.86
CA VAL A 195 -6.45 -12.78 -7.32
C VAL A 195 -7.01 -14.10 -7.83
N GLU A 196 -6.51 -15.22 -7.31
CA GLU A 196 -7.01 -16.56 -7.66
C GLU A 196 -8.49 -16.74 -7.32
N GLU A 197 -8.93 -16.28 -6.14
CA GLU A 197 -10.35 -16.26 -5.74
C GLU A 197 -11.20 -15.42 -6.70
N LEU A 198 -10.75 -14.20 -7.02
CA LEU A 198 -11.46 -13.30 -7.94
C LEU A 198 -11.61 -13.90 -9.34
N LEU A 199 -10.57 -14.56 -9.86
CA LEU A 199 -10.64 -15.26 -11.14
C LEU A 199 -11.59 -16.46 -11.09
N GLY A 200 -11.56 -17.23 -10.00
CA GLY A 200 -12.45 -18.38 -9.81
C GLY A 200 -13.93 -18.01 -9.79
N TRP A 201 -14.28 -16.85 -9.22
CA TRP A 201 -15.67 -16.37 -9.21
C TRP A 201 -16.17 -15.85 -10.56
N HIS A 202 -15.27 -15.56 -11.49
CA HIS A 202 -15.60 -14.98 -12.80
C HIS A 202 -15.33 -15.94 -13.97
N SER A 203 -15.12 -17.24 -13.71
CA SER A 203 -14.85 -18.26 -14.74
C SER A 203 -16.00 -18.43 -15.75
N ASP A 204 -17.25 -18.23 -15.30
CA ASP A 204 -18.45 -18.55 -16.10
C ASP A 204 -19.03 -17.34 -16.84
N ASN A 205 -18.58 -16.12 -16.52
CA ASN A 205 -19.22 -14.87 -16.98
C ASN A 205 -18.52 -14.20 -18.19
N ASN A 206 -17.58 -14.87 -18.86
CA ASN A 206 -16.88 -14.36 -20.05
C ASN A 206 -16.29 -12.94 -19.86
N VAL A 207 -15.72 -12.66 -18.68
CA VAL A 207 -15.16 -11.34 -18.36
C VAL A 207 -13.71 -11.28 -18.83
N ASP A 208 -13.50 -11.19 -20.14
CA ASP A 208 -12.18 -11.12 -20.78
C ASP A 208 -11.29 -10.04 -20.14
N VAL A 209 -11.89 -8.91 -19.75
CA VAL A 209 -11.19 -7.80 -19.08
C VAL A 209 -10.52 -8.20 -17.76
N VAL A 210 -11.17 -9.01 -16.92
CA VAL A 210 -10.59 -9.42 -15.62
C VAL A 210 -9.40 -10.35 -15.86
N ARG A 211 -9.53 -11.26 -16.84
CA ARG A 211 -8.48 -12.19 -17.22
C ARG A 211 -7.29 -11.46 -17.84
N ASP A 212 -7.53 -10.49 -18.71
CA ASP A 212 -6.50 -9.65 -19.33
C ASP A 212 -5.73 -8.83 -18.29
N VAL A 213 -6.45 -8.19 -17.36
CA VAL A 213 -5.83 -7.45 -16.26
C VAL A 213 -5.03 -8.40 -15.36
N ALA A 214 -5.59 -9.57 -15.02
CA ALA A 214 -4.86 -10.56 -14.22
C ALA A 214 -3.61 -11.07 -14.93
N HIS A 215 -3.67 -11.38 -16.22
CA HIS A 215 -2.54 -11.83 -17.02
C HIS A 215 -1.43 -10.77 -17.04
N GLN A 216 -1.79 -9.49 -17.19
CA GLN A 216 -0.84 -8.38 -17.15
C GLN A 216 -0.24 -8.17 -15.75
N GLU A 217 -1.06 -8.27 -14.69
CA GLU A 217 -0.57 -8.18 -13.32
C GLU A 217 0.32 -9.38 -12.96
N MET A 218 0.04 -10.61 -13.42
CA MET A 218 0.91 -11.76 -13.15
C MET A 218 2.33 -11.54 -13.69
N LYS A 219 2.47 -10.96 -14.90
CA LYS A 219 3.78 -10.58 -15.46
C LYS A 219 4.49 -9.53 -14.60
N THR A 220 3.74 -8.55 -14.10
CA THR A 220 4.21 -7.49 -13.22
C THR A 220 4.71 -8.07 -11.88
N LEU A 221 3.94 -9.00 -11.31
CA LEU A 221 4.23 -9.70 -10.06
C LEU A 221 5.49 -10.56 -10.18
N SER A 222 5.65 -11.31 -11.28
CA SER A 222 6.87 -12.10 -11.52
C SER A 222 8.13 -11.24 -11.44
N ARG A 223 8.13 -10.04 -12.04
CA ARG A 223 9.25 -9.09 -11.96
C ARG A 223 9.46 -8.57 -10.54
N ALA A 224 8.38 -8.22 -9.84
CA ALA A 224 8.45 -7.75 -8.46
C ALA A 224 8.99 -8.83 -7.49
N ILE A 225 8.71 -10.12 -7.74
CA ILE A 225 9.20 -11.22 -6.91
C ILE A 225 10.73 -11.32 -6.97
N GLU A 226 11.37 -11.00 -8.09
CA GLU A 226 12.83 -11.03 -8.21
C GLU A 226 13.54 -10.15 -7.18
N TRP A 227 12.83 -9.15 -6.65
CA TRP A 227 13.34 -8.24 -5.64
C TRP A 227 13.36 -8.84 -4.24
N LEU A 228 12.65 -9.94 -3.98
CA LEU A 228 12.60 -10.52 -2.64
C LEU A 228 13.95 -11.11 -2.23
N PRO A 229 14.40 -10.88 -0.97
CA PRO A 229 15.72 -11.31 -0.53
C PRO A 229 15.84 -12.84 -0.40
N SER A 230 14.77 -13.54 -0.02
CA SER A 230 14.78 -14.99 0.20
C SER A 230 14.51 -15.77 -1.09
N SER A 231 15.44 -16.64 -1.49
CA SER A 231 15.25 -17.56 -2.64
C SER A 231 14.07 -18.52 -2.45
N GLY A 232 13.85 -19.00 -1.23
CA GLY A 232 12.70 -19.86 -0.91
C GLY A 232 11.37 -19.12 -1.10
N GLN A 233 11.26 -17.90 -0.57
CA GLN A 233 10.07 -17.06 -0.75
C GLN A 233 9.82 -16.74 -2.23
N ARG A 234 10.89 -16.44 -2.98
CA ARG A 234 10.81 -16.23 -4.44
C ARG A 234 10.25 -17.44 -5.16
N SER A 235 10.79 -18.63 -4.90
CA SER A 235 10.35 -19.87 -5.53
C SER A 235 8.85 -20.13 -5.27
N THR A 236 8.42 -20.03 -4.02
CA THR A 236 7.01 -20.26 -3.65
C THR A 236 6.05 -19.28 -4.34
N LEU A 237 6.38 -17.99 -4.34
CA LEU A 237 5.52 -16.98 -4.98
C LEU A 237 5.53 -17.14 -6.51
N LEU A 238 6.68 -17.41 -7.13
CA LEU A 238 6.76 -17.65 -8.57
C LEU A 238 5.95 -18.87 -8.99
N GLN A 239 5.99 -19.96 -8.22
CA GLN A 239 5.18 -21.15 -8.48
C GLN A 239 3.68 -20.81 -8.48
N LYS A 240 3.21 -20.06 -7.47
CA LYS A 240 1.81 -19.67 -7.35
C LYS A 240 1.37 -18.70 -8.45
N VAL A 241 2.18 -17.67 -8.74
CA VAL A 241 1.92 -16.70 -9.82
C VAL A 241 1.89 -17.40 -11.19
N SER A 242 2.81 -18.32 -11.45
CA SER A 242 2.85 -19.07 -12.72
C SER A 242 1.61 -19.96 -12.89
N ALA A 243 1.15 -20.62 -11.82
CA ALA A 243 -0.06 -21.42 -11.83
C ALA A 243 -1.33 -20.58 -12.08
N ILE A 244 -1.39 -19.34 -11.61
CA ILE A 244 -2.50 -18.42 -11.92
C ILE A 244 -2.38 -17.91 -13.36
N SER A 245 -1.17 -17.54 -13.78
CA SER A 245 -0.92 -17.05 -15.14
C SER A 245 -1.28 -18.07 -16.22
N SER A 246 -1.14 -19.37 -15.98
CA SER A 246 -1.55 -20.41 -16.93
C SER A 246 -3.07 -20.58 -17.06
N ARG A 247 -3.84 -19.97 -16.15
CA ARG A 247 -5.31 -19.95 -16.15
C ARG A 247 -5.89 -18.64 -16.71
N CYS A 248 -5.02 -17.66 -17.01
CA CYS A 248 -5.37 -16.38 -17.60
C CYS A 248 -4.95 -16.34 -19.08
#